data_AF-A0A9W9D9D7-F1
#
_entry.id   AF-A0A9W9D9D7-F1
#
_cell.length_a   1.000
_cell.length_b   1.000
_cell.length_c   1.000
_cell.angle_alpha   90.00
_cell.angle_beta   90.00
_cell.angle_gamma   90.00
#
_symmetry.space_group_name_H-M   'P 1'
#
loop_
_entity.id
_entity.type
_entity.pdbx_description
1 polymer ?
#
loop_
_entity_poly.entity_id
_entity_poly.type
_entity_poly.pdbx_seq_one_letter_code
_entity_poly.pdbx_strand_id
1 'polypeptide(L)'
;MSVKYRVLAVLGLQALVLFTVGRVSADVPPSDHAEVRKTGDNSTNTSSDTPLERGTFSVPIQLPQQQSSTCLARTNESRAWQCAFDTNLQLSILPSLEDDEKHIMVTLGLPPTSNRSVHCGQQAPEIGPTSLIPLDDTDYGPQYHFLAIYDRTVILREDQLGQEKAASPPMQGQPKHTTFLPGTSLWRCTFNDTQLEGSLYVEKDVEPASSGTNATAGAGPHLPYKLKLTERRVAAGKAPYCEKVTVGLDGGLEESDTMVDLASAEGTSEPDSVADSSDASCQCQWIVE
;
A
#
# COMPACT_ATOMS: atom_id res chain seq x y z
N MET A 1 3.44 -47.43 -26.03
CA MET A 1 2.88 -47.68 -24.67
C MET A 1 1.43 -47.25 -24.64
N SER A 2 0.54 -48.14 -24.19
CA SER A 2 -0.91 -47.88 -24.11
C SER A 2 -1.22 -46.78 -23.08
N VAL A 3 -2.19 -45.92 -23.40
CA VAL A 3 -2.61 -44.76 -22.56
C VAL A 3 -2.89 -45.18 -21.12
N LYS A 4 -3.39 -46.40 -20.90
CA LYS A 4 -3.63 -46.98 -19.57
C LYS A 4 -2.38 -47.06 -18.70
N TYR A 5 -1.21 -47.34 -19.29
CA TYR A 5 0.06 -47.40 -18.56
C TYR A 5 0.61 -46.03 -18.20
N ARG A 6 0.32 -45.00 -19.02
CA ARG A 6 0.74 -43.62 -18.73
C ARG A 6 -0.02 -43.05 -17.53
N VAL A 7 -1.32 -43.34 -17.43
CA VAL A 7 -2.15 -42.90 -16.29
C VAL A 7 -1.71 -43.57 -14.98
N LEU A 8 -1.44 -44.88 -15.01
CA LEU A 8 -0.97 -45.60 -13.83
C LEU A 8 0.42 -45.13 -13.35
N ALA A 9 1.33 -44.81 -14.26
CA ALA A 9 2.65 -44.31 -13.92
C ALA A 9 2.59 -42.93 -13.22
N VAL A 10 1.72 -42.03 -13.69
CA VAL A 10 1.55 -40.70 -13.09
C VAL A 10 0.94 -40.80 -11.70
N LEU A 11 -0.08 -41.65 -11.50
CA LEU A 11 -0.70 -41.86 -10.20
C LEU A 11 0.27 -42.50 -9.19
N GLY A 12 1.10 -43.45 -9.66
CA GLY A 12 2.15 -44.06 -8.83
C GLY A 12 3.19 -43.04 -8.36
N LEU A 13 3.59 -42.10 -9.23
CA LEU A 13 4.56 -41.06 -8.90
C LEU A 13 3.98 -40.06 -7.89
N GLN A 14 2.72 -39.65 -8.04
CA GLN A 14 2.05 -38.75 -7.09
C GLN A 14 1.90 -39.36 -5.69
N ALA A 15 1.57 -40.65 -5.59
CA ALA A 15 1.47 -41.35 -4.31
C ALA A 15 2.83 -41.43 -3.58
N LEU A 16 3.92 -41.57 -4.33
CA LEU A 16 5.27 -41.69 -3.77
C LEU A 16 5.76 -40.35 -3.19
N VAL A 17 5.40 -39.22 -3.81
CA VAL A 17 5.70 -37.87 -3.30
C VAL A 17 4.92 -37.56 -2.01
N LEU A 18 3.69 -38.03 -1.88
CA LEU A 18 2.90 -37.82 -0.66
C LEU A 18 3.43 -38.64 0.54
N PHE A 19 4.03 -39.80 0.30
CA PHE A 19 4.61 -40.62 1.36
C PHE A 19 5.93 -40.09 1.93
N THR A 20 6.69 -39.28 1.17
CA THR A 20 7.96 -38.72 1.65
C THR A 20 7.79 -37.48 2.52
N VAL A 21 6.69 -36.73 2.38
CA VAL A 21 6.43 -35.53 3.18
C VAL A 21 5.81 -35.86 4.56
N GLY A 22 5.20 -37.03 4.72
CA GLY A 22 4.48 -37.42 5.94
C GLY A 22 5.32 -38.00 7.09
N ARG A 23 6.66 -37.97 7.05
CA ARG A 23 7.53 -38.62 8.05
C ARG A 23 8.45 -37.69 8.85
N VAL A 24 8.02 -36.47 9.13
CA VAL A 24 8.73 -35.58 10.07
C VAL A 24 7.75 -35.05 11.11
N SER A 25 7.40 -35.87 12.11
CA SER A 25 6.78 -35.44 13.38
C SER A 25 6.71 -36.63 14.34
N ALA A 26 7.81 -36.91 15.03
CA ALA A 26 7.82 -37.60 16.33
C ALA A 26 9.25 -37.61 16.88
N ASP A 27 9.56 -36.67 17.77
CA ASP A 27 10.28 -36.94 19.03
C ASP A 27 10.58 -35.61 19.75
N VAL A 28 9.79 -35.31 20.78
CA VAL A 28 10.16 -34.34 21.82
C VAL A 28 10.04 -35.08 23.16
N PRO A 29 11.13 -35.27 23.91
CA PRO A 29 11.10 -35.96 25.20
C PRO A 29 10.55 -35.06 26.31
N PRO A 30 9.95 -35.63 27.36
CA PRO A 30 9.48 -34.85 28.51
C PRO A 30 10.66 -34.51 29.43
N SER A 31 10.78 -33.23 29.79
CA SER A 31 11.74 -32.76 30.79
C SER A 31 11.01 -32.41 32.08
N ASP A 32 11.30 -33.19 33.11
CA ASP A 32 10.79 -33.01 34.48
C ASP A 32 11.76 -32.17 35.35
N HIS A 33 11.14 -31.42 36.28
CA HIS A 33 11.69 -30.76 37.46
C HIS A 33 12.64 -29.54 37.34
N ALA A 34 12.14 -28.37 37.77
CA ALA A 34 12.73 -27.62 38.88
C ALA A 34 11.74 -26.57 39.46
N GLU A 35 11.39 -26.78 40.73
CA GLU A 35 10.77 -25.85 41.67
C GLU A 35 11.84 -24.90 42.23
N VAL A 36 11.74 -23.58 42.05
CA VAL A 36 12.43 -22.58 42.90
C VAL A 36 11.67 -21.24 42.96
N ARG A 37 11.32 -20.87 44.20
CA ARG A 37 11.10 -19.52 44.80
C ARG A 37 10.13 -18.52 44.17
N LYS A 38 9.03 -18.33 44.92
CA LYS A 38 8.53 -17.00 45.31
C LYS A 38 9.63 -16.18 45.98
N THR A 39 10.00 -15.06 45.38
CA THR A 39 10.46 -13.86 46.10
C THR A 39 9.98 -12.67 45.29
N GLY A 40 9.17 -11.82 45.90
CA GLY A 40 8.74 -10.58 45.28
C GLY A 40 9.93 -9.64 45.12
N ASP A 41 9.97 -8.98 43.98
CA ASP A 41 10.51 -7.63 43.88
C ASP A 41 9.56 -6.83 42.99
N ASN A 42 8.74 -6.03 43.66
CA ASN A 42 8.05 -4.89 43.08
C ASN A 42 9.09 -3.79 42.87
N SER A 43 9.83 -3.86 41.76
CA SER A 43 10.66 -2.77 41.29
C SER A 43 10.18 -2.36 39.91
N THR A 44 9.40 -1.29 39.94
CA THR A 44 8.93 -0.46 38.85
C THR A 44 10.14 0.09 38.08
N ASN A 45 10.66 -0.69 37.13
CA ASN A 45 11.54 -0.16 36.09
C ASN A 45 10.65 0.35 34.95
N THR A 46 10.10 1.54 35.15
CA THR A 46 9.51 2.37 34.10
C THR A 46 10.64 2.85 33.19
N SER A 47 11.11 2.01 32.28
CA SER A 47 12.00 2.43 31.21
C SER A 47 11.15 2.90 30.03
N SER A 48 10.77 4.19 30.08
CA SER A 48 10.35 5.03 28.93
C SER A 48 9.64 4.27 27.79
N ASP A 49 8.40 3.86 28.04
CA ASP A 49 7.50 3.27 27.04
C ASP A 49 7.21 4.30 25.93
N THR A 50 7.59 3.98 24.70
CA THR A 50 7.17 4.74 23.51
C THR A 50 5.64 4.75 23.41
N PRO A 51 4.98 5.90 23.24
CA PRO A 51 3.51 6.05 23.28
C PRO A 51 2.77 5.49 22.05
N LEU A 52 3.41 4.64 21.24
CA LEU A 52 2.86 4.13 19.99
C LEU A 52 2.48 2.64 20.10
N GLU A 53 1.19 2.36 19.96
CA GLU A 53 0.59 1.03 19.91
C GLU A 53 1.08 0.30 18.66
N ARG A 54 1.67 -0.87 18.88
CA ARG A 54 2.15 -1.75 17.82
C ARG A 54 1.04 -2.70 17.39
N GLY A 55 0.98 -3.02 16.11
CA GLY A 55 -0.06 -3.89 15.58
C GLY A 55 -0.35 -3.62 14.11
N THR A 56 -1.39 -4.27 13.61
CA THR A 56 -1.88 -4.11 12.25
C THR A 56 -3.25 -3.46 12.28
N PHE A 57 -3.35 -2.30 11.64
CA PHE A 57 -4.52 -1.43 11.66
C PHE A 57 -5.12 -1.28 10.26
N SER A 58 -6.44 -1.11 10.22
CA SER A 58 -7.18 -0.71 9.02
C SER A 58 -7.15 0.80 8.88
N VAL A 59 -6.80 1.28 7.69
CA VAL A 59 -6.71 2.71 7.35
C VAL A 59 -7.68 3.01 6.20
N PRO A 60 -8.87 3.55 6.48
CA PRO A 60 -9.83 3.91 5.46
C PRO A 60 -9.40 5.18 4.72
N ILE A 61 -9.00 5.02 3.46
CA ILE A 61 -8.64 6.12 2.57
C ILE A 61 -9.92 6.67 1.95
N GLN A 62 -10.25 7.90 2.32
CA GLN A 62 -11.40 8.64 1.79
C GLN A 62 -10.98 9.53 0.61
N LEU A 63 -11.83 10.52 0.27
CA LEU A 63 -11.50 11.53 -0.74
C LEU A 63 -10.24 12.30 -0.33
N PRO A 64 -9.31 12.55 -1.26
CA PRO A 64 -8.10 13.33 -0.97
C PRO A 64 -8.48 14.77 -0.60
N GLN A 65 -7.81 15.32 0.41
CA GLN A 65 -7.92 16.73 0.79
C GLN A 65 -7.20 17.64 -0.21
N GLN A 66 -6.16 17.12 -0.89
CA GLN A 66 -5.45 17.82 -1.95
C GLN A 66 -5.13 16.86 -3.09
N GLN A 67 -5.36 17.31 -4.32
CA GLN A 67 -4.99 16.58 -5.54
C GLN A 67 -4.46 17.57 -6.58
N SER A 68 -3.30 17.28 -7.14
CA SER A 68 -2.69 18.00 -8.25
C SER A 68 -2.19 17.01 -9.30
N SER A 69 -2.48 17.29 -10.57
CA SER A 69 -1.93 16.55 -11.73
C SER A 69 -1.10 17.46 -12.64
N THR A 70 -0.65 18.61 -12.11
CA THR A 70 0.03 19.66 -12.88
C THR A 70 1.39 19.25 -13.44
N CYS A 71 2.00 18.16 -12.94
CA CYS A 71 3.23 17.62 -13.51
C CYS A 71 3.04 16.96 -14.89
N LEU A 72 1.79 16.75 -15.33
CA LEU A 72 1.47 16.22 -16.65
C LEU A 72 1.08 17.38 -17.59
N ALA A 73 1.77 17.47 -18.73
CA ALA A 73 1.64 18.59 -19.67
C ALA A 73 0.30 18.59 -20.41
N ARG A 74 -0.34 17.44 -20.58
CA ARG A 74 -1.59 17.32 -21.34
C ARG A 74 -2.79 17.03 -20.44
N THR A 75 -3.88 17.74 -20.65
CA THR A 75 -5.12 17.58 -19.88
C THR A 75 -5.72 16.18 -20.00
N ASN A 76 -5.59 15.52 -21.14
CA ASN A 76 -6.06 14.15 -21.34
C ASN A 76 -5.19 13.10 -20.60
N GLU A 77 -3.97 13.45 -20.21
CA GLU A 77 -3.07 12.59 -19.44
C GLU A 77 -3.27 12.75 -17.92
N SER A 78 -3.87 13.85 -17.47
CA SER A 78 -4.15 14.13 -16.04
C SER A 78 -4.87 12.98 -15.30
N ARG A 79 -5.65 12.18 -16.04
CA ARG A 79 -6.34 10.99 -15.51
C ARG A 79 -5.38 9.90 -15.04
N ALA A 80 -4.17 9.84 -15.58
CA ALA A 80 -3.12 8.94 -15.10
C ALA A 80 -2.65 9.31 -13.68
N TRP A 81 -2.97 10.51 -13.19
CA TRP A 81 -2.70 10.93 -11.80
C TRP A 81 -4.01 11.19 -11.02
N GLN A 82 -4.77 10.12 -10.78
CA GLN A 82 -5.95 10.16 -9.92
C GLN A 82 -5.64 9.60 -8.53
N CYS A 83 -5.95 10.35 -7.47
CA CYS A 83 -5.75 9.86 -6.12
C CYS A 83 -6.71 8.71 -5.78
N ALA A 84 -6.24 7.74 -5.01
CA ALA A 84 -7.06 6.72 -4.38
C ALA A 84 -8.16 7.36 -3.51
N PHE A 85 -9.32 6.71 -3.48
CA PHE A 85 -10.44 7.06 -2.62
C PHE A 85 -11.29 5.80 -2.37
N ASP A 86 -12.03 5.79 -1.26
CA ASP A 86 -12.95 4.70 -0.88
C ASP A 86 -12.26 3.32 -0.91
N THR A 87 -11.05 3.23 -0.35
CA THR A 87 -10.29 1.99 -0.21
C THR A 87 -9.79 1.83 1.22
N ASN A 88 -9.56 0.59 1.65
CA ASN A 88 -8.99 0.29 2.96
C ASN A 88 -7.58 -0.22 2.79
N LEU A 89 -6.62 0.50 3.36
CA LEU A 89 -5.24 0.05 3.47
C LEU A 89 -5.03 -0.65 4.81
N GLN A 90 -3.97 -1.44 4.87
CA GLN A 90 -3.46 -2.06 6.07
C GLN A 90 -2.13 -1.41 6.44
N LEU A 91 -2.08 -0.78 7.61
CA LEU A 91 -0.86 -0.22 8.18
C LEU A 91 -0.39 -1.14 9.30
N SER A 92 0.85 -1.65 9.24
CA SER A 92 1.43 -2.40 10.36
C SER A 92 2.57 -1.62 10.98
N ILE A 93 2.51 -1.45 12.30
CA ILE A 93 3.56 -0.87 13.14
C ILE A 93 4.28 -2.03 13.83
N LEU A 94 5.53 -2.26 13.44
CA LEU A 94 6.31 -3.44 13.78
C LEU A 94 7.56 -3.06 14.60
N PRO A 95 8.08 -3.95 15.45
CA PRO A 95 9.43 -3.81 15.97
C PRO A 95 10.46 -3.93 14.84
N SER A 96 11.65 -3.37 15.05
CA SER A 96 12.79 -3.63 14.17
C SER A 96 13.20 -5.11 14.18
N LEU A 97 13.76 -5.55 13.04
CA LEU A 97 14.29 -6.90 12.86
C LEU A 97 15.69 -7.07 13.49
N GLU A 98 16.41 -5.97 13.69
CA GLU A 98 17.67 -5.96 14.43
C GLU A 98 17.36 -5.81 15.92
N ASP A 99 18.17 -6.44 16.79
CA ASP A 99 18.03 -6.56 18.26
C ASP A 99 18.06 -5.21 19.02
N ASP A 100 17.83 -4.11 18.31
CA ASP A 100 17.60 -2.79 18.86
C ASP A 100 16.09 -2.53 18.93
N GLU A 101 15.49 -2.89 20.07
CA GLU A 101 14.06 -2.70 20.40
C GLU A 101 13.57 -1.24 20.25
N LYS A 102 14.49 -0.29 20.03
CA LYS A 102 14.24 1.14 19.88
C LYS A 102 13.78 1.54 18.49
N HIS A 103 14.06 0.74 17.46
CA HIS A 103 13.67 1.08 16.10
C HIS A 103 12.25 0.57 15.82
N ILE A 104 11.39 1.47 15.37
CA ILE A 104 10.01 1.16 14.97
C ILE A 104 9.96 1.17 13.44
N MET A 105 9.29 0.18 12.87
CA MET A 105 9.12 0.03 11.43
C MET A 105 7.65 0.10 11.09
N VAL A 106 7.36 0.51 9.85
CA VAL A 106 6.00 0.58 9.32
C VAL A 106 5.91 -0.08 7.95
N THR A 107 4.79 -0.75 7.68
CA THR A 107 4.41 -1.25 6.35
C THR A 107 3.03 -0.71 5.99
N LEU A 108 2.77 -0.46 4.71
CA LEU A 108 1.47 -0.05 4.20
C LEU A 108 1.15 -0.85 2.93
N GLY A 109 -0.04 -1.42 2.85
CA GLY A 109 -0.44 -2.27 1.74
C GLY A 109 -1.94 -2.54 1.70
N LEU A 110 -2.36 -3.44 0.81
CA LEU A 110 -3.70 -4.01 0.86
C LEU A 110 -3.79 -5.07 1.97
N PRO A 111 -4.96 -5.24 2.61
CA PRO A 111 -5.19 -6.37 3.51
C PRO A 111 -4.97 -7.72 2.79
N PRO A 112 -4.42 -8.76 3.45
CA PRO A 112 -4.19 -10.07 2.83
C PRO A 112 -5.46 -10.75 2.31
N THR A 113 -6.61 -10.39 2.88
CA THR A 113 -7.94 -10.89 2.52
C THR A 113 -8.55 -10.16 1.33
N SER A 114 -7.91 -9.10 0.83
CA SER A 114 -8.38 -8.38 -0.35
C SER A 114 -8.27 -9.28 -1.58
N ASN A 115 -9.37 -9.38 -2.33
CA ASN A 115 -9.30 -9.97 -3.66
C ASN A 115 -8.42 -9.05 -4.51
N ARG A 116 -7.36 -9.60 -5.12
CA ARG A 116 -6.47 -8.89 -6.04
C ARG A 116 -7.14 -8.51 -7.37
N SER A 117 -8.45 -8.30 -7.37
CA SER A 117 -9.19 -7.90 -8.56
C SER A 117 -8.73 -6.52 -9.01
N VAL A 118 -8.34 -6.43 -10.28
CA VAL A 118 -8.00 -5.17 -10.92
C VAL A 118 -9.23 -4.27 -10.97
N HIS A 119 -9.07 -3.05 -10.49
CA HIS A 119 -10.08 -2.01 -10.51
C HIS A 119 -9.53 -0.75 -11.16
N CYS A 120 -10.42 0.06 -11.73
CA CYS A 120 -10.07 1.36 -12.28
C CYS A 120 -9.59 2.31 -11.18
N GLY A 121 -8.52 3.07 -11.44
CA GLY A 121 -7.96 4.07 -10.54
C GLY A 121 -6.58 3.72 -10.00
N GLN A 122 -6.11 4.49 -9.02
CA GLN A 122 -4.85 4.23 -8.32
C GLN A 122 -4.92 2.89 -7.60
N GLN A 123 -3.93 2.05 -7.85
CA GLN A 123 -3.70 0.84 -7.06
C GLN A 123 -3.06 1.23 -5.73
N ALA A 124 -3.41 0.50 -4.67
CA ALA A 124 -2.87 0.76 -3.34
C ALA A 124 -1.33 0.68 -3.34
N PRO A 125 -0.65 1.58 -2.60
CA PRO A 125 0.78 1.47 -2.42
C PRO A 125 1.11 0.19 -1.65
N GLU A 126 2.19 -0.49 -2.06
CA GLU A 126 2.77 -1.61 -1.33
C GLU A 126 4.18 -1.22 -0.89
N ILE A 127 4.30 -0.73 0.34
CA ILE A 127 5.59 -0.37 0.92
C ILE A 127 6.02 -1.45 1.91
N GLY A 128 7.25 -1.92 1.74
CA GLY A 128 7.89 -2.82 2.68
C GLY A 128 8.23 -2.13 4.01
N PRO A 129 8.87 -2.86 4.94
CA PRO A 129 9.29 -2.30 6.23
C PRO A 129 10.12 -1.03 6.04
N THR A 130 9.59 0.10 6.50
CA THR A 130 10.19 1.43 6.42
C THR A 130 10.40 1.98 7.83
N SER A 131 11.50 2.68 8.08
CA SER A 131 11.77 3.25 9.40
C SER A 131 10.75 4.33 9.76
N LEU A 132 10.22 4.23 10.98
CA LEU A 132 9.32 5.21 11.56
C LEU A 132 10.11 6.03 12.59
N ILE A 133 10.37 7.29 12.23
CA ILE A 133 11.26 8.20 12.95
C ILE A 133 10.42 9.08 13.89
N PRO A 134 10.70 9.11 15.20
CA PRO A 134 10.07 10.08 16.09
C PRO A 134 10.57 11.49 15.77
N LEU A 135 9.64 12.43 15.66
CA LEU A 135 9.93 13.87 15.58
C LEU A 135 9.76 14.49 16.97
N ASP A 136 10.57 15.50 17.28
CA ASP A 136 10.50 16.21 18.57
C ASP A 136 9.09 16.78 18.81
N ASP A 137 8.67 16.74 20.08
CA ASP A 137 7.31 17.06 20.53
C ASP A 137 6.84 18.40 19.92
N THR A 138 5.85 18.33 19.03
CA THR A 138 5.19 19.52 18.50
C THR A 138 4.16 20.01 19.52
N ASP A 139 3.57 21.18 19.32
CA ASP A 139 2.44 21.65 20.14
C ASP A 139 1.25 20.66 20.16
N TYR A 140 1.24 19.67 19.27
CA TYR A 140 0.19 18.66 19.09
C TYR A 140 0.51 17.27 19.67
N GLY A 141 1.65 17.12 20.38
CA GLY A 141 2.09 15.86 20.96
C GLY A 141 3.11 15.10 20.10
N PRO A 142 3.44 13.85 20.49
CA PRO A 142 4.43 13.03 19.79
C PRO A 142 4.01 12.78 18.35
N GLN A 143 4.91 13.08 17.42
CA GLN A 143 4.72 12.83 16.00
C GLN A 143 5.73 11.78 15.52
N TYR A 144 5.28 10.88 14.67
CA TYR A 144 6.15 9.94 13.99
C TYR A 144 6.06 10.14 12.49
N HIS A 145 7.17 9.95 11.81
CA HIS A 145 7.32 10.22 10.38
C HIS A 145 7.96 9.04 9.67
N PHE A 146 7.47 8.71 8.48
CA PHE A 146 8.14 7.80 7.58
C PHE A 146 8.15 8.33 6.16
N LEU A 147 9.15 7.89 5.41
CA LEU A 147 9.31 8.20 3.99
C LEU A 147 9.63 6.92 3.23
N ALA A 148 8.82 6.62 2.23
CA ALA A 148 9.01 5.49 1.32
C ALA A 148 9.03 5.97 -0.13
N ILE A 149 9.75 5.22 -0.97
CA ILE A 149 9.74 5.39 -2.43
C ILE A 149 9.13 4.12 -3.01
N TYR A 150 8.20 4.27 -3.95
CA TYR A 150 7.54 3.14 -4.59
C TYR A 150 7.08 3.48 -6.02
N ASP A 151 6.75 2.44 -6.79
CA ASP A 151 6.21 2.62 -8.14
C ASP A 151 4.69 2.73 -8.08
N ARG A 152 4.19 3.95 -8.31
CA ARG A 152 2.75 4.23 -8.32
C ARG A 152 2.15 3.70 -9.62
N THR A 153 1.07 2.92 -9.49
CA THR A 153 0.34 2.36 -10.63
C THR A 153 -1.10 2.89 -10.66
N VAL A 154 -1.57 3.31 -11.83
CA VAL A 154 -2.96 3.72 -12.07
C VAL A 154 -3.53 2.94 -13.25
N ILE A 155 -4.69 2.32 -13.06
CA ILE A 155 -5.40 1.58 -14.09
C ILE A 155 -6.49 2.46 -14.70
N LEU A 156 -6.45 2.63 -16.02
CA LEU A 156 -7.45 3.38 -16.78
C LEU A 156 -8.14 2.46 -17.79
N ARG A 157 -9.38 2.79 -18.13
CA ARG A 157 -10.04 2.20 -19.30
C ARG A 157 -9.40 2.69 -20.58
N GLU A 158 -9.55 1.90 -21.64
CA GLU A 158 -8.99 2.24 -22.96
C GLU A 158 -9.44 3.62 -23.48
N ASP A 159 -10.68 4.03 -23.16
CA ASP A 159 -11.27 5.32 -23.58
C ASP A 159 -10.80 6.53 -22.75
N GLN A 160 -10.09 6.30 -21.64
CA GLN A 160 -9.67 7.36 -20.73
C GLN A 160 -8.29 7.94 -21.05
N LEU A 161 -7.53 7.33 -21.95
CA LEU A 161 -6.21 7.80 -22.40
C LEU A 161 -6.25 8.03 -23.93
N GLY A 162 -5.81 9.20 -24.39
CA GLY A 162 -5.57 9.46 -25.82
C GLY A 162 -6.73 10.02 -26.67
N GLN A 163 -7.98 10.11 -26.17
CA GLN A 163 -9.05 10.77 -26.91
C GLN A 163 -9.26 12.23 -26.46
N GLU A 164 -9.19 13.17 -27.40
CA GLU A 164 -9.59 14.59 -27.24
C GLU A 164 -11.11 14.77 -27.00
N LYS A 165 -11.86 13.67 -26.79
CA LYS A 165 -13.30 13.75 -26.56
C LYS A 165 -13.55 14.41 -25.22
N ALA A 166 -14.14 15.60 -25.34
CA ALA A 166 -14.56 16.51 -24.30
C ALA A 166 -15.05 15.82 -23.02
N ALA A 167 -14.48 16.26 -21.90
CA ALA A 167 -15.09 16.31 -20.57
C ALA A 167 -16.12 15.20 -20.29
N SER A 168 -15.69 13.94 -20.23
CA SER A 168 -16.42 13.01 -19.37
C SER A 168 -16.28 13.52 -17.93
N PRO A 169 -17.37 13.54 -17.14
CA PRO A 169 -17.37 14.17 -15.83
C PRO A 169 -16.25 13.59 -14.94
N PRO A 170 -15.71 14.39 -14.00
CA PRO A 170 -14.84 13.86 -12.96
C PRO A 170 -15.52 12.63 -12.34
N MET A 171 -14.76 11.60 -11.98
CA MET A 171 -15.30 10.32 -11.47
C MET A 171 -16.15 10.42 -10.18
N GLN A 172 -16.44 11.62 -9.67
CA GLN A 172 -17.51 11.92 -8.73
C GLN A 172 -18.85 11.42 -9.30
N GLY A 173 -19.15 10.14 -9.07
CA GLY A 173 -20.34 9.45 -9.55
C GLY A 173 -20.10 8.23 -10.44
N GLN A 174 -18.85 7.88 -10.78
CA GLN A 174 -18.59 6.57 -11.39
C GLN A 174 -18.76 5.44 -10.35
N PRO A 175 -19.22 4.25 -10.79
CA PRO A 175 -19.38 3.12 -9.89
C PRO A 175 -18.09 2.82 -9.14
N LYS A 176 -18.20 2.66 -7.82
CA LYS A 176 -17.12 2.21 -6.94
C LYS A 176 -16.42 1.02 -7.57
N HIS A 177 -15.10 1.09 -7.70
CA HIS A 177 -14.20 -0.01 -8.08
C HIS A 177 -14.80 -0.94 -9.13
N THR A 178 -14.88 -0.48 -10.38
CA THR A 178 -15.37 -1.33 -11.47
C THR A 178 -14.37 -2.47 -11.70
N THR A 179 -14.74 -3.69 -11.31
CA THR A 179 -14.00 -4.90 -11.65
C THR A 179 -14.15 -5.18 -13.15
N PHE A 180 -13.03 -5.47 -13.81
CA PHE A 180 -13.01 -5.75 -15.24
C PHE A 180 -13.21 -7.23 -15.55
N LEU A 181 -13.83 -7.53 -16.68
CA LEU A 181 -14.00 -8.90 -17.18
C LEU A 181 -12.71 -9.36 -17.89
N PRO A 182 -12.41 -10.67 -17.88
CA PRO A 182 -11.35 -11.22 -18.71
C PRO A 182 -11.50 -10.83 -20.20
N GLY A 183 -10.37 -10.54 -20.85
CA GLY A 183 -10.30 -10.04 -22.22
C GLY A 183 -10.49 -8.52 -22.36
N THR A 184 -10.77 -7.80 -21.27
CA THR A 184 -10.88 -6.33 -21.31
C THR A 184 -9.50 -5.70 -21.49
N SER A 185 -9.35 -4.82 -22.47
CA SER A 185 -8.15 -4.00 -22.64
C SER A 185 -8.20 -2.72 -21.78
N LEU A 186 -7.08 -2.41 -21.12
CA LEU A 186 -6.91 -1.31 -20.20
C LEU A 186 -5.56 -0.62 -20.44
N TRP A 187 -5.36 0.52 -19.80
CA TRP A 187 -4.05 1.16 -19.66
C TRP A 187 -3.55 1.01 -18.23
N ARG A 188 -2.30 0.55 -18.08
CA ARG A 188 -1.56 0.56 -16.81
C ARG A 188 -0.55 1.69 -16.89
N CYS A 189 -0.77 2.75 -16.12
CA CYS A 189 0.12 3.91 -16.06
C CYS A 189 1.04 3.82 -14.84
N THR A 190 2.34 3.95 -15.06
CA THR A 190 3.37 3.78 -14.05
C THR A 190 4.15 5.08 -13.84
N PHE A 191 4.28 5.45 -12.57
CA PHE A 191 5.09 6.58 -12.12
C PHE A 191 6.17 6.04 -11.18
N ASN A 192 7.35 5.82 -11.77
CA ASN A 192 8.49 5.31 -11.03
C ASN A 192 8.95 6.32 -9.98
N ASP A 193 9.54 5.81 -8.90
CA ASP A 193 10.15 6.62 -7.85
C ASP A 193 9.18 7.64 -7.22
N THR A 194 7.92 7.26 -7.06
CA THR A 194 6.92 8.09 -6.38
C THR A 194 7.21 8.09 -4.88
N GLN A 195 7.25 9.29 -4.31
CA GLN A 195 7.50 9.49 -2.89
C GLN A 195 6.18 9.42 -2.12
N LEU A 196 6.14 8.55 -1.11
CA LEU A 196 5.07 8.46 -0.13
C LEU A 196 5.61 8.86 1.25
N GLU A 197 5.06 9.93 1.79
CA GLU A 197 5.36 10.46 3.11
C GLU A 197 4.17 10.21 4.04
N GLY A 198 4.45 9.69 5.23
CA GLY A 198 3.43 9.49 6.25
C GLY A 198 3.79 10.15 7.57
N SER A 199 2.81 10.77 8.21
CA SER A 199 2.93 11.33 9.56
C SER A 199 1.81 10.80 10.46
N LEU A 200 2.19 10.19 11.57
CA LEU A 200 1.29 9.74 12.62
C LEU A 200 1.33 10.75 13.77
N TYR A 201 0.17 11.21 14.20
CA TYR A 201 0.02 12.12 15.32
C TYR A 201 -0.60 11.37 16.50
N VAL A 202 0.16 11.27 17.59
CA VAL A 202 -0.30 10.65 18.84
C VAL A 202 -0.87 11.76 19.71
N GLU A 203 -2.19 11.89 19.74
CA GLU A 203 -2.82 12.89 20.60
C GLU A 203 -2.56 12.56 22.08
N LYS A 204 -2.14 13.59 22.81
CA LYS A 204 -1.97 13.54 24.27
C LYS A 204 -3.39 13.65 24.86
N ASP A 205 -3.91 12.53 25.34
CA ASP A 205 -5.19 12.38 26.03
C ASP A 205 -6.46 12.44 25.17
N VAL A 206 -6.90 11.27 24.69
CA VAL A 206 -8.33 10.97 24.51
C VAL A 206 -8.63 9.74 25.36
N GLU A 207 -9.62 9.83 26.25
CA GLU A 207 -10.12 8.69 27.01
C GLU A 207 -10.30 7.47 26.10
N PRO A 208 -10.00 6.24 26.56
CA PRO A 208 -10.08 5.05 25.72
C PRO A 208 -11.45 4.98 25.07
N ALA A 209 -11.49 5.20 23.76
CA ALA A 209 -12.72 5.11 22.97
C ALA A 209 -13.31 3.73 23.25
N SER A 210 -14.51 3.73 23.85
CA SER A 210 -15.28 2.53 24.10
C SER A 210 -15.26 1.66 22.85
N SER A 211 -14.75 0.44 22.97
CA SER A 211 -14.71 -0.54 21.90
C SER A 211 -16.12 -0.83 21.41
N GLY A 212 -16.58 -0.06 20.43
CA GLY A 212 -17.82 -0.28 19.70
C GLY A 212 -17.58 -1.44 18.75
N THR A 213 -17.83 -2.66 19.23
CA THR A 213 -17.74 -3.90 18.47
C THR A 213 -18.83 -3.96 17.39
N ASN A 214 -18.67 -3.21 16.31
CA ASN A 214 -19.28 -3.53 15.03
C ASN A 214 -18.19 -4.08 14.12
N ALA A 215 -17.77 -5.31 14.45
CA ALA A 215 -16.91 -6.10 13.60
C ALA A 215 -17.65 -6.38 12.29
N THR A 216 -17.35 -5.58 11.27
CA THR A 216 -17.62 -5.97 9.89
C THR A 216 -16.60 -7.05 9.60
N ALA A 217 -17.05 -8.29 9.40
CA ALA A 217 -16.17 -9.44 9.25
C ALA A 217 -15.15 -9.21 8.13
N GLY A 218 -13.87 -8.97 8.49
CA GLY A 218 -12.75 -8.90 7.56
C GLY A 218 -11.81 -7.69 7.70
N ALA A 219 -12.18 -6.62 8.42
CA ALA A 219 -11.29 -5.48 8.66
C ALA A 219 -10.66 -5.57 10.07
N GLY A 220 -9.34 -5.36 10.16
CA GLY A 220 -8.63 -5.30 11.44
C GLY A 220 -9.05 -4.11 12.31
N PRO A 221 -8.47 -3.93 13.51
CA PRO A 221 -8.76 -2.76 14.34
C PRO A 221 -8.49 -1.46 13.58
N HIS A 222 -9.30 -0.43 13.81
CA HIS A 222 -9.07 0.91 13.23
C HIS A 222 -7.79 1.51 13.81
N LEU A 223 -7.09 2.32 13.03
CA LEU A 223 -5.90 3.03 13.49
C LEU A 223 -6.28 4.03 14.60
N PRO A 224 -5.71 3.94 15.82
CA PRO A 224 -6.06 4.84 16.93
C PRO A 224 -5.37 6.21 16.84
N TYR A 225 -4.76 6.54 15.70
CA TYR A 225 -3.96 7.74 15.48
C TYR A 225 -4.45 8.48 14.25
N LYS A 226 -4.29 9.81 14.29
CA LYS A 226 -4.41 10.60 13.06
C LYS A 226 -3.23 10.30 12.15
N LEU A 227 -3.53 9.98 10.90
CA LEU A 227 -2.54 9.70 9.87
C LEU A 227 -2.69 10.69 8.72
N LYS A 228 -1.60 11.40 8.42
CA LYS A 228 -1.48 12.16 7.18
C LYS A 228 -0.61 11.37 6.20
N LEU A 229 -1.14 11.09 5.01
CA LEU A 229 -0.37 10.54 3.90
C LEU A 229 -0.25 11.60 2.82
N THR A 230 0.97 11.85 2.35
CA THR A 230 1.25 12.72 1.22
C THR A 230 2.02 11.94 0.20
N GLU A 231 1.53 11.94 -1.03
CA GLU A 231 2.18 11.26 -2.12
C GLU A 231 2.51 12.26 -3.22
N ARG A 232 3.73 12.19 -3.74
CA ARG A 232 4.26 13.16 -4.68
C ARG A 232 5.16 12.49 -5.71
N ARG A 233 5.02 12.89 -6.97
CA ARG A 233 5.97 12.50 -8.02
C ARG A 233 7.30 13.24 -7.83
N VAL A 234 8.41 12.52 -7.91
CA VAL A 234 9.75 13.11 -7.91
C VAL A 234 10.21 13.35 -9.36
N ALA A 235 10.60 14.59 -9.67
CA ALA A 235 11.03 15.03 -11.01
C ALA A 235 12.28 14.30 -11.55
N ALA A 236 13.10 13.76 -10.65
CA ALA A 236 14.42 13.21 -10.98
C ALA A 236 14.39 11.80 -11.60
N GLY A 237 13.20 11.21 -11.77
CA GLY A 237 13.02 9.84 -12.26
C GLY A 237 12.82 9.73 -13.79
N LYS A 238 12.54 8.51 -14.24
CA LYS A 238 12.12 8.24 -15.62
C LYS A 238 10.79 8.93 -15.92
N ALA A 239 10.59 9.31 -17.19
CA ALA A 239 9.29 9.79 -17.64
C ALA A 239 8.20 8.73 -17.33
N PRO A 240 7.01 9.14 -16.86
CA PRO A 240 5.94 8.20 -16.60
C PRO A 240 5.36 7.77 -17.94
N TYR A 241 4.80 6.58 -17.95
CA TYR A 241 4.30 5.96 -19.16
C TYR A 241 3.03 5.18 -18.86
N CYS A 242 2.25 4.91 -19.90
CA CYS A 242 1.16 3.96 -19.85
C CYS A 242 1.40 2.86 -20.87
N GLU A 243 1.17 1.63 -20.47
CA GLU A 243 1.20 0.46 -21.35
C GLU A 243 -0.19 -0.15 -21.44
N LYS A 244 -0.51 -0.69 -22.62
CA LYS A 244 -1.76 -1.39 -22.83
C LYS A 244 -1.65 -2.77 -22.19
N VAL A 245 -2.66 -3.16 -21.43
CA VAL A 245 -2.74 -4.47 -20.77
C VAL A 245 -4.09 -5.11 -21.05
N THR A 246 -4.17 -6.43 -20.95
CA THR A 246 -5.43 -7.17 -21.06
C THR A 246 -5.67 -7.97 -19.79
N VAL A 247 -6.91 -7.99 -19.32
CA VAL A 247 -7.29 -8.78 -18.13
C VAL A 247 -7.29 -10.27 -18.49
N GLY A 248 -6.47 -11.06 -17.81
CA GLY A 248 -6.40 -12.51 -17.98
C GLY A 248 -7.63 -13.24 -17.42
N LEU A 249 -7.75 -14.54 -17.71
CA LEU A 249 -8.83 -15.39 -17.19
C LEU A 249 -8.78 -15.57 -15.66
N ASP A 250 -7.60 -15.40 -15.07
CA ASP A 250 -7.34 -15.43 -13.64
C ASP A 250 -7.56 -14.07 -12.96
N GLY A 251 -7.91 -13.03 -13.73
CA GLY A 251 -8.02 -11.65 -13.25
C GLY A 251 -6.70 -10.89 -13.19
N GLY A 252 -5.58 -11.51 -13.59
CA GLY A 252 -4.29 -10.85 -13.73
C GLY A 252 -4.25 -9.87 -14.92
N LEU A 253 -3.14 -9.15 -15.06
CA LEU A 253 -2.89 -8.27 -16.20
C LEU A 253 -1.80 -8.86 -17.08
N GLU A 254 -2.14 -9.12 -18.34
CA GLU A 254 -1.21 -9.54 -19.38
C GLU A 254 -0.70 -8.31 -20.14
N GLU A 255 0.62 -8.25 -20.35
CA GLU A 255 1.30 -7.14 -20.99
C GLU A 255 1.08 -7.11 -22.51
N SER A 256 1.10 -5.92 -23.09
CA SER A 256 1.06 -5.71 -24.54
C SER A 256 2.23 -4.81 -24.96
N ASP A 257 2.69 -4.95 -26.21
CA ASP A 257 3.80 -4.15 -26.75
C ASP A 257 3.43 -2.67 -27.00
N THR A 258 2.19 -2.26 -26.71
CA THR A 258 1.74 -0.88 -26.93
C THR A 258 2.02 -0.02 -25.70
N MET A 259 2.88 0.98 -25.84
CA MET A 259 3.30 1.89 -24.77
C MET A 259 3.17 3.34 -25.24
N VAL A 260 2.83 4.24 -24.32
CA VAL A 260 2.70 5.68 -24.53
C VAL A 260 3.40 6.41 -23.39
N ASP A 261 4.41 7.21 -23.71
CA ASP A 261 5.04 8.10 -22.73
C ASP A 261 4.13 9.28 -22.43
N LEU A 262 4.00 9.61 -21.14
CA LEU A 262 3.25 10.76 -20.68
C LEU A 262 4.15 12.00 -20.71
N ALA A 263 3.62 13.08 -21.28
CA ALA A 263 4.35 14.33 -21.39
C ALA A 263 4.43 15.00 -20.00
N SER A 264 5.65 15.22 -19.52
CA SER A 264 5.86 15.94 -18.25
C SER A 264 5.90 17.45 -18.48
N ALA A 265 5.33 18.21 -17.55
CA ALA A 265 5.36 19.68 -17.59
C ALA A 265 6.74 20.27 -17.24
N GLU A 266 7.59 19.46 -16.62
CA GLU A 266 8.98 19.81 -16.25
C GLU A 266 9.85 19.81 -17.52
N GLY A 267 10.19 21.00 -18.02
CA GLY A 267 11.03 21.14 -19.21
C GLY A 267 10.94 22.45 -19.98
N THR A 268 10.07 23.39 -19.59
CA THR A 268 9.98 24.73 -20.24
C THR A 268 10.37 25.86 -19.30
N SER A 269 11.31 25.64 -18.39
CA SER A 269 11.92 26.74 -17.64
C SER A 269 13.11 27.29 -18.43
N GLU A 270 12.90 28.43 -19.11
CA GLU A 270 14.02 29.30 -19.48
C GLU A 270 14.80 29.68 -18.21
N PRO A 271 16.15 29.71 -18.26
CA PRO A 271 17.00 29.76 -17.07
C PRO A 271 16.99 31.06 -16.25
N ASP A 272 16.15 32.06 -16.57
CA ASP A 272 16.31 33.43 -16.02
C ASP A 272 15.12 34.00 -15.24
N SER A 273 14.09 33.21 -14.89
CA SER A 273 13.00 33.72 -14.03
C SER A 273 13.07 33.15 -12.62
N VAL A 274 13.48 34.01 -11.67
CA VAL A 274 13.26 33.87 -10.23
C VAL A 274 11.76 34.07 -9.97
N ALA A 275 10.95 33.11 -10.43
CA ALA A 275 9.54 33.04 -10.13
C ALA A 275 9.35 31.95 -9.09
N ASP A 276 8.70 32.33 -7.99
CA ASP A 276 8.20 31.51 -6.90
C ASP A 276 7.80 30.12 -7.45
N SER A 277 8.52 29.08 -7.06
CA SER A 277 8.40 27.73 -7.63
C SER A 277 7.09 27.10 -7.17
N SER A 278 5.98 27.56 -7.73
CA SER A 278 4.68 26.94 -7.53
C SER A 278 4.80 25.50 -8.00
N ASP A 279 4.70 24.57 -7.05
CA ASP A 279 4.76 23.13 -7.20
C ASP A 279 4.09 22.64 -8.50
N ALA A 280 4.87 22.49 -9.57
CA ALA A 280 4.46 21.77 -10.76
C ALA A 280 4.51 20.25 -10.52
N SER A 281 4.30 19.82 -9.28
CA SER A 281 4.36 18.42 -8.87
C SER A 281 2.97 17.82 -8.87
N CYS A 282 2.88 16.57 -9.33
CA CYS A 282 1.67 15.80 -9.13
C CYS A 282 1.66 15.32 -7.68
N GLN A 283 0.53 15.50 -7.01
CA GLN A 283 0.42 15.28 -5.57
C GLN A 283 -0.96 14.74 -5.21
N CYS A 284 -1.00 13.89 -4.18
CA CYS A 284 -2.19 13.50 -3.45
C CYS A 284 -1.95 13.68 -1.95
N GLN A 285 -2.95 14.13 -1.21
CA GLN A 285 -2.88 14.20 0.26
C GLN A 285 -4.15 13.61 0.86
N TRP A 286 -3.97 12.73 1.84
CA TRP A 286 -5.02 12.14 2.65
C TRP A 286 -4.79 12.43 4.13
N ILE A 287 -5.87 12.73 4.84
CA ILE A 287 -5.92 12.80 6.30
C ILE A 287 -6.95 11.76 6.76
N VAL A 288 -6.52 10.87 7.65
CA VAL A 288 -7.31 9.82 8.28
C VAL A 288 -7.39 10.12 9.77
N GLU A 289 -8.60 10.06 10.31
CA GLU A 289 -8.92 10.31 11.73
C GLU A 289 -9.68 9.13 12.34
#